data_AF-A0A8J7U5P6-F1
#
_entry.id   AF-A0A8J7U5P6-F1
#
_cell.length_a   1.000
_cell.length_b   1.000
_cell.length_c   1.000
_cell.angle_alpha   90.00
_cell.angle_beta   90.00
_cell.angle_gamma   90.00
#
_symmetry.space_group_name_H-M   'P 1'
#
loop_
_entity.id
_entity.type
_entity.pdbx_description
1 polymer ?
#
loop_
_entity_poly.entity_id
_entity_poly.type
_entity_poly.pdbx_seq_one_letter_code
_entity_poly.pdbx_strand_id
1 'polypeptide(L)'
;MIVKLPGTQPLVLLMLSLLAACAPKSPTRIAVTLADDLNDDRALPVQIAVFHARDVPNSLGPREARRWFARQGRALLAKDAGFLHAWEWVPGQELPHGVSLHGVRRPVYLIFADYRREGTQAVVLRDMRHFRLSFEKRRFLVRAVADGSSLSKALPPLPAVAEKVPGRFPQNHLLPENRSTTPTPAVISSQRSPLRRR
;
A
#
# COMPACT_ATOMS: atom_id res chain seq x y z
N MET A 1 -3.19 6.66 74.99
CA MET A 1 -2.74 7.81 74.18
C MET A 1 -3.09 7.49 72.73
N ILE A 2 -4.17 8.08 72.20
CA ILE A 2 -4.73 7.76 70.87
C ILE A 2 -4.18 8.80 69.89
N VAL A 3 -3.35 8.36 68.95
CA VAL A 3 -2.75 9.22 67.92
C VAL A 3 -3.76 9.37 66.78
N LYS A 4 -4.41 10.54 66.69
CA LYS A 4 -5.24 10.93 65.53
C LYS A 4 -4.30 11.28 64.36
N LEU A 5 -4.31 10.48 63.30
CA LEU A 5 -3.68 10.82 62.02
C LEU A 5 -4.57 11.83 61.27
N PRO A 6 -4.04 12.99 60.84
CA PRO A 6 -4.80 14.00 60.12
C PRO A 6 -5.23 13.50 58.74
N GLY A 7 -6.40 13.99 58.32
CA GLY A 7 -7.17 13.52 57.18
C GLY A 7 -6.39 13.38 55.87
N THR A 8 -6.56 12.19 55.30
CA THR A 8 -6.28 11.78 53.93
C THR A 8 -6.57 12.91 52.94
N GLN A 9 -5.59 13.26 52.08
CA GLN A 9 -5.78 14.13 50.93
C GLN A 9 -6.16 13.28 49.70
N PRO A 10 -7.46 13.11 49.35
CA PRO A 10 -7.88 12.34 48.17
C PRO A 10 -7.54 13.02 46.84
N LEU A 11 -7.02 14.25 46.84
CA LEU A 11 -6.83 15.05 45.63
C LEU A 11 -5.59 14.63 44.81
N VAL A 12 -4.54 14.11 45.45
CA VAL A 12 -3.27 13.78 44.76
C VAL A 12 -3.41 12.51 43.91
N LEU A 13 -4.30 11.58 44.30
CA LEU A 13 -4.52 10.32 43.58
C LEU A 13 -5.33 10.49 42.28
N LEU A 14 -6.10 11.57 42.14
CA LEU A 14 -6.95 11.83 40.97
C LEU A 14 -6.17 12.50 39.82
N MET A 15 -5.06 13.19 40.11
CA MET A 15 -4.18 13.77 39.08
C MET A 15 -3.25 12.74 38.43
N LEU A 16 -2.87 11.67 39.15
CA LEU A 16 -1.97 10.64 38.62
C LEU A 16 -2.66 9.72 37.59
N SER A 17 -4.00 9.60 37.62
CA SER A 17 -4.75 8.72 36.72
C SER A 17 -5.01 9.34 35.33
N LEU A 18 -4.91 10.66 35.15
CA LEU A 18 -5.07 11.29 33.83
C LEU A 18 -3.85 11.13 32.91
N LEU A 19 -2.66 10.87 33.44
CA LEU A 19 -1.43 10.73 32.63
C LEU A 19 -1.31 9.36 31.93
N ALA A 20 -2.10 8.36 32.32
CA ALA A 20 -2.03 7.01 31.75
C ALA A 20 -2.85 6.81 30.45
N ALA A 21 -3.64 7.80 30.02
CA ALA A 21 -4.58 7.63 28.91
C ALA A 21 -3.98 7.86 27.50
N CYS A 22 -2.75 8.37 27.40
CA CYS A 22 -2.10 8.69 26.12
C CYS A 22 -0.86 7.82 25.86
N ALA A 23 -1.03 6.50 25.77
CA ALA A 23 0.02 5.65 25.24
C ALA A 23 0.26 5.99 23.75
N PRO A 24 1.47 6.40 23.34
CA PRO A 24 1.77 6.73 21.96
C PRO A 24 1.56 5.51 21.06
N LYS A 25 0.87 5.71 19.94
CA LYS A 25 0.58 4.66 18.97
C LYS A 25 1.87 4.24 18.29
N SER A 26 2.33 3.03 18.56
CA SER A 26 3.54 2.51 17.92
C SER A 26 3.30 2.34 16.41
N PRO A 27 4.25 2.78 15.55
CA PRO A 27 4.17 2.54 14.12
C PRO A 27 4.27 1.04 13.83
N THR A 28 3.61 0.61 12.76
CA THR A 28 3.82 -0.75 12.24
C THR A 28 5.13 -0.78 11.49
N ARG A 29 5.99 -1.76 11.80
CA ARG A 29 7.29 -1.93 11.15
C ARG A 29 7.27 -3.16 10.25
N ILE A 30 7.70 -2.97 9.01
CA ILE A 30 7.72 -4.00 7.97
C ILE A 30 9.18 -4.20 7.55
N ALA A 31 9.77 -5.35 7.89
CA ALA A 31 11.03 -5.74 7.27
C ALA A 31 10.74 -6.28 5.86
N VAL A 32 11.59 -5.93 4.89
CA VAL A 32 11.45 -6.42 3.51
C VAL A 32 12.74 -7.13 3.12
N THR A 33 12.58 -8.27 2.45
CA THR A 33 13.68 -9.04 1.85
C THR A 33 13.31 -9.34 0.41
N LEU A 34 14.23 -9.12 -0.50
CA LEU A 34 14.05 -9.34 -1.94
C LEU A 34 15.01 -10.44 -2.38
N ALA A 35 14.53 -11.39 -3.18
CA ALA A 35 15.38 -12.37 -3.84
C ALA A 35 16.12 -11.76 -5.03
N ASP A 36 17.28 -12.30 -5.38
CA ASP A 36 18.06 -11.86 -6.56
C ASP A 36 17.32 -12.11 -7.87
N ASP A 37 16.44 -13.12 -7.89
CA ASP A 37 15.63 -13.50 -9.06
C ASP A 37 14.17 -13.01 -9.00
N LEU A 38 13.92 -11.97 -8.20
CA LEU A 38 12.61 -11.37 -7.99
C LEU A 38 11.87 -11.12 -9.32
N ASN A 39 10.62 -11.59 -9.38
CA ASN A 39 9.71 -11.34 -10.51
C ASN A 39 10.27 -11.72 -11.90
N ASP A 40 11.01 -12.85 -11.97
CA ASP A 40 11.78 -13.24 -13.16
C ASP A 40 12.76 -12.14 -13.61
N ASP A 41 13.58 -11.64 -12.69
CA ASP A 41 14.63 -10.62 -12.89
C ASP A 41 14.09 -9.25 -13.35
N ARG A 42 12.91 -8.88 -12.85
CA ARG A 42 12.25 -7.60 -13.19
C ARG A 42 11.81 -6.85 -11.95
N ALA A 43 11.58 -5.55 -12.13
CA ALA A 43 10.95 -4.75 -11.10
C ALA A 43 9.57 -5.31 -10.72
N LEU A 44 9.25 -5.29 -9.43
CA LEU A 44 7.99 -5.76 -8.87
C LEU A 44 7.22 -4.56 -8.29
N PRO A 45 6.10 -4.16 -8.93
CA PRO A 45 5.18 -3.20 -8.34
C PRO A 45 4.50 -3.80 -7.11
N VAL A 46 4.57 -3.10 -5.99
CA VAL A 46 3.95 -3.50 -4.73
C VAL A 46 3.13 -2.37 -4.15
N GLN A 47 1.91 -2.68 -3.75
CA GLN A 47 1.00 -1.75 -3.10
C GLN A 47 0.56 -2.30 -1.76
N ILE A 48 0.63 -1.47 -0.73
CA ILE A 48 0.11 -1.79 0.60
C ILE A 48 -0.97 -0.78 0.92
N ALA A 49 -2.20 -1.27 0.97
CA ALA A 49 -3.35 -0.52 1.41
C ALA A 49 -3.64 -0.81 2.90
N VAL A 50 -3.86 0.24 3.68
CA VAL A 50 -4.09 0.16 5.12
C VAL A 50 -5.49 0.64 5.43
N PHE A 51 -6.32 -0.23 6.02
CA PHE A 51 -7.70 0.05 6.37
C PHE A 51 -7.92 -0.05 7.88
N HIS A 52 -8.99 0.59 8.35
CA HIS A 52 -9.59 0.23 9.63
C HIS A 52 -10.29 -1.13 9.51
N ALA A 53 -10.23 -1.96 10.54
CA ALA A 53 -10.83 -3.30 10.50
C ALA A 53 -12.32 -3.33 10.11
N ARG A 54 -13.09 -2.27 10.43
CA ARG A 54 -14.51 -2.12 10.08
C ARG A 54 -14.76 -1.68 8.63
N ASP A 55 -13.76 -1.10 7.99
CA ASP A 55 -13.84 -0.48 6.66
C ASP A 55 -13.19 -1.38 5.59
N VAL A 56 -12.88 -2.64 5.93
CA VAL A 56 -12.28 -3.61 4.99
C VAL A 56 -13.36 -4.11 4.04
N PRO A 57 -13.19 -3.96 2.73
CA PRO A 57 -14.14 -4.50 1.77
C PRO A 57 -14.25 -6.03 1.90
N ASN A 58 -15.48 -6.55 1.99
CA ASN A 58 -15.76 -7.99 2.06
C ASN A 58 -15.32 -8.75 0.79
N SER A 59 -15.04 -8.05 -0.31
CA SER A 59 -14.78 -8.64 -1.63
C SER A 59 -13.31 -8.94 -1.93
N LEU A 60 -12.36 -8.49 -1.11
CA LEU A 60 -10.93 -8.56 -1.44
C LEU A 60 -10.37 -9.99 -1.30
N GLY A 61 -10.56 -10.78 -2.36
CA GLY A 61 -9.94 -12.10 -2.53
C GLY A 61 -8.63 -12.07 -3.32
N PRO A 62 -7.86 -13.18 -3.34
CA PRO A 62 -6.56 -13.26 -4.03
C PRO A 62 -6.59 -12.95 -5.54
N ARG A 63 -7.72 -13.23 -6.22
CA ARG A 63 -7.91 -12.91 -7.65
C ARG A 63 -8.03 -11.41 -7.93
N GLU A 64 -8.11 -10.57 -6.91
CA GLU A 64 -8.35 -9.15 -7.08
C GLU A 64 -7.06 -8.34 -7.28
N ALA A 65 -5.86 -8.90 -7.09
CA ALA A 65 -4.60 -8.16 -7.24
C ALA A 65 -4.44 -7.49 -8.62
N ARG A 66 -4.55 -8.25 -9.71
CA ARG A 66 -4.47 -7.68 -11.07
C ARG A 66 -5.58 -6.65 -11.33
N ARG A 67 -6.78 -6.91 -10.84
CA ARG A 67 -7.91 -5.96 -10.94
C ARG A 67 -7.68 -4.70 -10.10
N TRP A 68 -6.93 -4.81 -9.01
CA TRP A 68 -6.56 -3.70 -8.13
C TRP A 68 -5.57 -2.78 -8.82
N PHE A 69 -4.52 -3.34 -9.43
CA PHE A 69 -3.57 -2.56 -10.24
C PHE A 69 -4.25 -1.95 -11.47
N ALA A 70 -5.05 -2.73 -12.22
CA ALA A 70 -5.71 -2.25 -13.43
C ALA A 70 -6.75 -1.14 -13.17
N ARG A 71 -7.51 -1.23 -12.06
CA ARG A 71 -8.54 -0.23 -11.71
C ARG A 71 -8.00 0.96 -10.91
N GLN A 72 -6.67 1.07 -10.78
CA GLN A 72 -6.00 2.07 -9.94
C GLN A 72 -6.61 2.12 -8.54
N GLY A 73 -6.22 1.19 -7.65
CA GLY A 73 -6.72 1.03 -6.27
C GLY A 73 -7.04 2.31 -5.46
N ARG A 74 -6.47 3.46 -5.83
CA ARG A 74 -6.91 4.81 -5.44
C ARG A 74 -8.42 5.04 -5.46
N ALA A 75 -9.15 4.56 -6.49
CA ALA A 75 -10.61 4.78 -6.56
C ALA A 75 -11.39 4.06 -5.45
N LEU A 76 -10.92 2.87 -5.03
CA LEU A 76 -11.49 2.12 -3.91
C LEU A 76 -11.15 2.79 -2.56
N LEU A 77 -9.93 3.30 -2.43
CA LEU A 77 -9.46 3.99 -1.22
C LEU A 77 -10.07 5.38 -1.01
N ALA A 78 -10.48 6.05 -2.09
CA ALA A 78 -11.18 7.33 -1.99
C ALA A 78 -12.55 7.19 -1.31
N LYS A 79 -13.14 5.99 -1.36
CA LYS A 79 -14.44 5.69 -0.76
C LYS A 79 -14.31 5.22 0.69
N ASP A 80 -13.30 4.41 0.96
CA ASP A 80 -13.09 3.75 2.26
C ASP A 80 -11.76 4.26 2.84
N ALA A 81 -11.83 5.02 3.95
CA ALA A 81 -10.79 5.87 4.54
C ALA A 81 -9.44 5.19 4.90
N GLY A 82 -8.74 4.66 3.89
CA GLY A 82 -7.48 3.96 3.99
C GLY A 82 -6.30 4.76 3.46
N PHE A 83 -5.10 4.30 3.79
CA PHE A 83 -3.84 4.82 3.25
C PHE A 83 -3.31 3.87 2.19
N LEU A 84 -2.76 4.40 1.10
CA LEU A 84 -2.07 3.63 0.08
C LEU A 84 -0.61 3.98 0.06
N HIS A 85 0.23 2.96 0.13
CA HIS A 85 1.64 3.08 -0.14
C HIS A 85 1.97 2.23 -1.35
N ALA A 86 2.71 2.81 -2.29
CA ALA A 86 3.12 2.14 -3.51
C ALA A 86 4.64 2.21 -3.63
N TRP A 87 5.24 1.09 -4.01
CA TRP A 87 6.66 0.97 -4.32
C TRP A 87 6.84 0.14 -5.57
N GLU A 88 8.02 0.29 -6.16
CA GLU A 88 8.51 -0.59 -7.19
C GLU A 88 9.89 -1.07 -6.73
N TRP A 89 10.04 -2.38 -6.54
CA TRP A 89 11.28 -2.95 -6.05
C TRP A 89 12.02 -3.71 -7.14
N VAL A 90 13.33 -3.55 -7.18
CA VAL A 90 14.19 -4.14 -8.21
C VAL A 90 14.92 -5.36 -7.63
N PRO A 91 15.20 -6.42 -8.41
CA PRO A 91 15.98 -7.56 -7.94
C PRO A 91 17.36 -7.12 -7.42
N GLY A 92 17.82 -7.72 -6.32
CA GLY A 92 19.08 -7.37 -5.67
C GLY A 92 19.10 -5.99 -4.98
N GLN A 93 17.99 -5.24 -4.97
CA GLN A 93 17.93 -3.97 -4.27
C GLN A 93 18.08 -4.17 -2.76
N GLU A 94 19.09 -3.53 -2.18
CA GLU A 94 19.22 -3.42 -0.73
C GLU A 94 18.21 -2.38 -0.21
N LEU A 95 17.37 -2.82 0.72
CA LEU A 95 16.45 -1.94 1.44
C LEU A 95 17.11 -1.65 2.80
N PRO A 96 17.79 -0.49 2.95
CA PRO A 96 18.63 -0.24 4.11
C PRO A 96 17.83 -0.31 5.42
N HIS A 97 16.54 0.00 5.33
CA HIS A 97 15.62 0.09 6.46
C HIS A 97 14.24 -0.43 6.04
N GLY A 98 13.63 -1.28 6.88
CA GLY A 98 12.22 -1.66 6.75
C GLY A 98 11.26 -0.47 6.65
N VAL A 99 10.08 -0.71 6.09
CA VAL A 99 9.04 0.31 5.90
C VAL A 99 8.28 0.52 7.21
N SER A 100 8.09 1.78 7.61
CA SER A 100 7.24 2.13 8.75
C SER A 100 5.92 2.70 8.27
N LEU A 101 4.81 2.08 8.67
CA LEU A 101 3.46 2.53 8.37
C LEU A 101 2.82 3.12 9.61
N HIS A 102 2.43 4.40 9.50
CA HIS A 102 1.63 5.10 10.48
C HIS A 102 0.19 5.10 10.00
N GLY A 103 -0.79 5.00 10.90
CA GLY A 103 -2.15 5.30 10.46
C GLY A 103 -3.27 4.84 11.37
N VAL A 104 -3.35 3.56 11.75
CA VAL A 104 -4.68 3.03 12.11
C VAL A 104 -4.67 2.17 13.38
N ARG A 105 -5.68 2.33 14.25
CA ARG A 105 -5.86 1.47 15.44
C ARG A 105 -6.49 0.18 14.93
N ARG A 106 -5.87 -0.97 15.21
CA ARG A 106 -6.24 -2.27 14.62
C ARG A 106 -6.26 -2.22 13.08
N PRO A 107 -5.09 -1.96 12.47
CA PRO A 107 -4.98 -1.88 11.02
C PRO A 107 -5.25 -3.24 10.38
N VAL A 108 -5.90 -3.20 9.22
CA VAL A 108 -5.90 -4.32 8.28
C VAL A 108 -5.09 -3.92 7.07
N TYR A 109 -4.07 -4.70 6.77
CA TYR A 109 -3.19 -4.49 5.63
C TYR A 109 -3.62 -5.38 4.49
N LEU A 110 -3.70 -4.77 3.31
CA LEU A 110 -3.96 -5.44 2.05
C LEU A 110 -2.73 -5.20 1.19
N ILE A 111 -1.94 -6.26 1.03
CA ILE A 111 -0.66 -6.21 0.33
C ILE A 111 -0.86 -6.87 -1.02
N PHE A 112 -0.54 -6.13 -2.08
CA PHE A 112 -0.65 -6.55 -3.46
C PHE A 112 0.74 -6.50 -4.11
N ALA A 113 1.09 -7.53 -4.87
CA ALA A 113 2.33 -7.62 -5.62
C ALA A 113 2.01 -8.08 -7.05
N ASP A 114 2.39 -7.28 -8.04
CA ASP A 114 2.07 -7.54 -9.45
C ASP A 114 3.12 -8.44 -10.11
N TYR A 115 3.13 -9.71 -9.72
CA TYR A 115 4.00 -10.70 -10.35
C TYR A 115 3.58 -10.95 -11.80
N ARG A 116 4.58 -11.02 -12.69
CA ARG A 116 4.38 -11.30 -14.12
C ARG A 116 3.69 -12.65 -14.34
N ARG A 117 4.08 -13.65 -13.55
CA ARG A 117 3.55 -15.02 -13.60
C ARG A 117 2.62 -15.28 -12.42
N GLU A 118 1.84 -16.35 -12.53
CA GLU A 118 0.90 -16.75 -11.47
C GLU A 118 1.63 -17.14 -10.18
N GLY A 119 1.03 -16.76 -9.05
CA GLY A 119 1.54 -17.00 -7.70
C GLY A 119 0.77 -16.17 -6.66
N THR A 120 1.30 -16.07 -5.45
CA THR A 120 0.69 -15.25 -4.39
C THR A 120 0.85 -13.77 -4.75
N GLN A 121 -0.23 -13.12 -5.16
CA GLN A 121 -0.26 -11.71 -5.58
C GLN A 121 -1.00 -10.80 -4.61
N ALA A 122 -1.74 -11.36 -3.65
CA ALA A 122 -2.42 -10.59 -2.61
C ALA A 122 -2.47 -11.34 -1.28
N VAL A 123 -2.34 -10.59 -0.17
CA VAL A 123 -2.50 -11.09 1.20
C VAL A 123 -3.24 -10.06 2.05
N VAL A 124 -4.14 -10.54 2.91
CA VAL A 124 -4.82 -9.75 3.94
C VAL A 124 -4.19 -10.05 5.29
N LEU A 125 -3.71 -9.04 6.01
CA LEU A 125 -3.16 -9.17 7.36
C LEU A 125 -4.01 -8.38 8.34
N ARG A 126 -4.45 -9.03 9.43
CA ARG A 126 -5.24 -8.41 10.49
C ARG A 126 -4.42 -8.33 11.77
N ASP A 127 -4.46 -7.19 12.44
CA ASP A 127 -3.87 -6.97 13.78
C ASP A 127 -2.36 -7.28 13.90
N MET A 128 -1.61 -7.22 12.80
CA MET A 128 -0.14 -7.39 12.80
C MET A 128 0.57 -6.03 12.94
N ARG A 129 1.43 -5.89 13.95
CA ARG A 129 2.24 -4.66 14.16
C ARG A 129 3.67 -4.78 13.61
N HIS A 130 4.22 -5.98 13.61
CA HIS A 130 5.59 -6.25 13.18
C HIS A 130 5.61 -7.50 12.32
N PHE A 131 6.04 -7.36 11.08
CA PHE A 131 6.14 -8.48 10.16
C PHE A 131 7.27 -8.31 9.15
N ARG A 132 7.70 -9.42 8.58
CA ARG A 132 8.64 -9.48 7.47
C ARG A 132 7.88 -9.91 6.22
N LEU A 133 8.11 -9.18 5.15
CA LEU A 133 7.75 -9.56 3.80
C LEU A 133 8.98 -10.08 3.08
N SER A 134 8.89 -11.28 2.53
CA SER A 134 9.95 -11.87 1.71
C SER A 134 9.41 -12.09 0.32
N PHE A 135 9.96 -11.37 -0.66
CA PHE A 135 9.57 -11.44 -2.06
C PHE A 135 10.52 -12.38 -2.79
N GLU A 136 9.97 -13.50 -3.24
CA GLU A 136 10.68 -14.52 -4.01
C GLU A 136 10.35 -14.34 -5.51
N LYS A 137 10.92 -15.20 -6.36
CA LYS A 137 10.73 -15.19 -7.82
C LYS A 137 9.29 -14.95 -8.30
N ARG A 138 8.30 -15.61 -7.67
CA ARG A 138 6.89 -15.64 -8.16
C ARG A 138 5.83 -15.51 -7.07
N ARG A 139 6.24 -15.28 -5.83
CA ARG A 139 5.34 -15.18 -4.69
C ARG A 139 6.01 -14.38 -3.60
N PHE A 140 5.22 -13.90 -2.68
CA PHE A 140 5.73 -13.35 -1.44
C PHE A 140 5.20 -14.11 -0.23
N LEU A 141 5.99 -14.09 0.83
CA LEU A 141 5.68 -14.69 2.11
C LEU A 141 5.59 -13.60 3.18
N VAL A 142 4.70 -13.80 4.14
CA VAL A 142 4.56 -12.92 5.31
C VAL A 142 4.89 -13.74 6.55
N ARG A 143 5.75 -13.19 7.42
CA ARG A 143 6.05 -13.79 8.73
C ARG A 143 5.87 -12.76 9.83
N ALA A 144 5.17 -13.13 10.90
CA ALA A 144 5.16 -12.33 12.12
C ALA A 144 6.59 -12.24 12.67
N VAL A 145 6.98 -11.07 13.16
CA VAL A 145 8.24 -10.90 13.88
C VAL A 145 7.88 -10.66 15.34
N ALA A 146 8.31 -11.57 16.22
CA ALA A 146 8.09 -11.42 17.65
C ALA A 146 8.69 -10.08 18.12
N ASP A 147 7.95 -9.38 18.98
CA ASP A 147 8.15 -7.96 19.31
C ASP A 147 9.61 -7.54 19.49
N GLY A 148 10.02 -6.56 18.67
CA GLY A 148 11.06 -5.57 18.98
C GLY A 148 12.54 -6.00 18.95
N SER A 149 12.91 -7.24 19.27
CA SER A 149 14.31 -7.55 19.58
C SER A 149 15.21 -7.71 18.35
N SER A 150 14.67 -8.10 17.19
CA SER A 150 15.46 -8.28 15.96
C SER A 150 15.33 -7.16 14.92
N LEU A 151 14.41 -6.20 15.11
CA LEU A 151 14.19 -5.09 14.18
C LEU A 151 14.82 -3.76 14.63
N SER A 152 15.20 -3.67 15.91
CA SER A 152 15.64 -2.42 16.55
C SER A 152 17.12 -2.09 16.34
N LYS A 153 17.95 -3.06 15.90
CA LYS A 153 19.39 -2.83 15.76
C LYS A 153 19.80 -2.02 14.51
N ALA A 154 18.87 -1.64 13.64
CA ALA A 154 19.23 -1.20 12.29
C ALA A 154 18.38 -0.08 11.65
N LEU A 155 17.56 0.69 12.37
CA LEU A 155 16.64 1.65 11.70
C LEU A 155 16.56 3.06 12.32
N PRO A 156 17.09 4.10 11.66
CA PRO A 156 16.59 5.46 11.79
C PRO A 156 15.22 5.61 11.06
N PRO A 157 14.37 6.58 11.45
CA PRO A 157 13.10 6.83 10.78
C PRO A 157 13.31 7.33 9.34
N LEU A 158 12.72 6.65 8.36
CA LEU A 158 12.71 7.09 6.96
C LEU A 158 11.70 8.24 6.74
N PRO A 159 11.92 9.15 5.78
CA PRO A 159 10.89 10.02 5.25
C PRO A 159 9.92 9.17 4.41
N ALA A 160 8.83 8.69 5.02
CA ALA A 160 7.72 8.17 4.25
C ALA A 160 7.11 9.32 3.43
N VAL A 161 7.19 9.27 2.10
CA VAL A 161 6.29 10.07 1.25
C VAL A 161 4.91 9.41 1.35
N ALA A 162 4.26 9.61 2.50
CA ALA A 162 2.85 9.30 2.66
C ALA A 162 2.09 10.41 1.94
N GLU A 163 1.66 10.15 0.71
CA GLU A 163 0.71 11.01 0.03
C GLU A 163 -0.63 10.89 0.78
N LYS A 164 -0.82 11.73 1.80
CA LYS A 164 -2.10 11.88 2.49
C LYS A 164 -3.04 12.47 1.45
N VAL A 165 -3.80 11.63 0.76
CA VAL A 165 -4.82 12.07 -0.21
C VAL A 165 -5.81 12.97 0.55
N PRO A 166 -5.76 14.30 0.37
CA PRO A 166 -6.68 15.19 1.05
C PRO A 166 -8.05 15.01 0.42
N GLY A 167 -9.04 14.71 1.25
CA GLY A 167 -10.44 14.71 0.85
C GLY A 167 -10.88 16.12 0.47
N ARG A 168 -10.63 16.49 -0.79
CA ARG A 168 -11.31 17.48 -1.64
C ARG A 168 -10.37 17.78 -2.80
N PHE A 169 -10.64 17.20 -3.97
CA PHE A 169 -10.09 17.73 -5.21
C PHE A 169 -11.17 17.87 -6.28
N PRO A 170 -11.02 18.90 -7.14
CA PRO A 170 -11.99 19.28 -8.15
C PRO A 170 -12.00 18.24 -9.28
N GLN A 171 -13.14 18.16 -9.95
CA GLN A 171 -13.26 17.39 -11.18
C GLN A 171 -12.30 17.95 -12.24
N ASN A 172 -11.72 17.03 -13.01
CA ASN A 172 -11.11 17.22 -14.33
C ASN A 172 -9.71 17.82 -14.39
N HIS A 173 -8.74 16.97 -14.72
CA HIS A 173 -8.03 17.11 -15.99
C HIS A 173 -7.65 15.73 -16.52
N LEU A 174 -8.35 15.32 -17.57
CA LEU A 174 -8.02 14.19 -18.41
C LEU A 174 -6.63 14.43 -19.02
N LEU A 175 -5.75 13.45 -18.89
CA LEU A 175 -4.54 13.36 -19.71
C LEU A 175 -4.95 13.29 -21.20
N PRO A 176 -4.20 13.91 -22.12
CA PRO A 176 -4.54 13.94 -23.53
C PRO A 176 -4.51 12.53 -24.12
N GLU A 177 -5.59 12.16 -24.82
CA GLU A 177 -5.65 10.98 -25.67
C GLU A 177 -4.52 11.01 -26.68
N ASN A 178 -3.69 9.97 -26.64
CA ASN A 178 -2.67 9.70 -27.64
C ASN A 178 -3.40 9.28 -28.92
N ARG A 179 -3.64 10.22 -29.83
CA ARG A 179 -4.26 9.95 -31.14
C ARG A 179 -3.26 9.18 -32.00
N SER A 180 -3.49 7.88 -32.12
CA SER A 180 -2.90 7.04 -33.16
C SER A 180 -3.21 7.62 -34.54
N THR A 181 -2.16 7.91 -35.29
CA THR A 181 -2.17 8.28 -36.70
C THR A 181 -2.83 7.18 -37.53
N THR A 182 -3.92 7.51 -38.20
CA THR A 182 -4.54 6.67 -39.23
C THR A 182 -3.73 6.81 -40.54
N PRO A 183 -3.30 5.72 -41.20
CA PRO A 183 -2.71 5.83 -42.52
C PRO A 183 -3.78 6.09 -43.58
N THR A 184 -3.60 7.18 -44.32
CA THR A 184 -4.38 7.58 -45.51
C THR A 184 -4.30 6.51 -46.60
N PRO A 185 -5.42 6.00 -47.15
CA PRO A 185 -5.39 5.17 -48.34
C PRO A 185 -5.13 6.03 -49.58
N ALA A 186 -4.17 5.60 -50.41
CA ALA A 186 -3.86 6.19 -51.70
C ALA A 186 -5.04 6.04 -52.68
N VAL A 187 -5.50 7.15 -53.24
CA VAL A 187 -6.53 7.20 -54.30
C VAL A 187 -5.87 6.82 -55.62
N ILE A 188 -6.17 5.62 -56.13
CA ILE A 188 -5.80 5.18 -57.47
C ILE A 188 -6.79 5.78 -58.47
N SER A 189 -6.33 6.79 -59.21
CA SER A 189 -7.07 7.42 -60.30
C SER A 189 -7.12 6.48 -61.51
N SER A 190 -8.32 5.94 -61.82
CA SER A 190 -8.55 5.14 -63.02
C SER A 190 -9.13 6.02 -64.12
N GLN A 191 -8.31 6.38 -65.11
CA GLN A 191 -8.76 7.01 -66.35
C GLN A 191 -9.63 6.02 -67.14
N ARG A 192 -10.88 6.40 -67.45
CA ARG A 192 -11.72 5.72 -68.46
C ARG A 192 -11.60 6.45 -69.79
N SER A 193 -11.19 5.72 -70.82
CA SER A 193 -11.24 6.15 -72.22
C SER A 193 -12.67 6.05 -72.78
N PRO A 194 -13.12 6.96 -73.66
CA PRO A 194 -14.43 6.89 -74.29
C PRO A 194 -14.41 5.94 -75.50
N LEU A 195 -15.31 4.95 -75.50
CA LEU A 195 -15.60 4.10 -76.65
C LEU A 195 -16.52 4.85 -77.63
N ARG A 196 -16.01 4.98 -78.86
CA ARG A 196 -16.60 5.61 -80.04
C ARG A 196 -17.69 4.69 -80.59
N ARG A 197 -18.94 5.17 -80.72
CA ARG A 197 -20.00 4.47 -81.47
C ARG A 197 -19.83 4.72 -82.97
N ARG A 198 -19.98 3.67 -83.77
CA ARG A 198 -20.50 3.70 -85.14
C ARG A 198 -21.75 2.85 -85.16
#